data_AF-A0A7Y5NEU3-F1
#
_entry.id   AF-A0A7Y5NEU3-F1
#
_cell.length_a   1.000
_cell.length_b   1.000
_cell.length_c   1.000
_cell.angle_alpha   90.00
_cell.angle_beta   90.00
_cell.angle_gamma   90.00
#
_symmetry.space_group_name_H-M   'P 1'
#
loop_
_entity.id
_entity.type
_entity.pdbx_description
1 polymer ?
#
loop_
_entity_poly.entity_id
_entity_poly.type
_entity_poly.pdbx_seq_one_letter_code
_entity_poly.pdbx_strand_id
1 'polypeptide(L)' 'MSVTERINLHVQQLPQPLQIEVLHFVEFLAAKLQAQAAREDELLWSQFSLAQALRGMEDEDGPVYDDVDFKQKWR' A
#
# COMPACT_ATOMS: atom_id res chain seq x y z
N MET A 1 7.05 -15.83 -29.66
CA MET A 1 7.87 -14.90 -28.85
C MET A 1 7.16 -14.58 -27.56
N SER A 2 7.87 -14.58 -26.45
CA SER A 2 7.39 -14.16 -25.13
C SER A 2 7.30 -12.63 -25.01
N VAL A 3 6.57 -12.15 -24.00
CA VAL A 3 6.50 -10.70 -23.69
C VAL A 3 7.88 -10.16 -23.33
N THR A 4 8.67 -10.93 -22.58
CA THR A 4 10.05 -10.59 -22.21
C THR A 4 10.95 -10.41 -23.43
N GLU A 5 10.85 -11.31 -24.41
CA GLU A 5 11.62 -11.20 -25.67
C GLU A 5 11.25 -9.94 -26.45
N ARG A 6 9.96 -9.59 -26.50
CA ARG A 6 9.48 -8.37 -27.17
C ARG A 6 9.98 -7.11 -26.48
N ILE A 7 9.94 -7.07 -25.14
CA ILE A 7 10.47 -5.94 -24.35
C ILE A 7 11.95 -5.77 -24.65
N ASN A 8 12.73 -6.86 -24.63
CA ASN A 8 14.17 -6.79 -24.86
C ASN A 8 14.51 -6.25 -26.26
N LEU A 9 13.76 -6.68 -27.30
CA LEU A 9 13.91 -6.12 -28.65
C LEU A 9 13.64 -4.61 -28.71
N HIS A 10 12.60 -4.13 -28.03
CA HIS A 10 12.32 -2.69 -27.99
C HIS A 10 13.37 -1.91 -27.22
N VAL A 11 13.83 -2.43 -26.06
CA VAL A 11 14.86 -1.77 -25.24
C VAL A 11 16.18 -1.65 -26.01
N GLN A 12 16.58 -2.69 -26.75
CA GLN A 12 17.81 -2.65 -27.55
C GLN A 12 17.80 -1.57 -28.65
N GLN A 13 16.63 -1.15 -29.11
CA GLN A 13 16.49 -0.09 -30.12
C GLN A 13 16.55 1.33 -29.52
N LEU A 14 16.45 1.46 -28.20
CA LEU A 14 16.45 2.76 -27.53
C LEU A 14 17.88 3.29 -27.34
N PRO A 15 18.10 4.62 -27.37
CA PRO A 15 19.32 5.23 -26.87
C PRO A 15 19.56 4.92 -25.39
N GLN A 16 20.83 4.86 -24.97
CA GLN A 16 21.23 4.51 -23.61
C GLN A 16 20.48 5.29 -22.50
N PRO A 17 20.21 6.61 -22.60
CA PRO A 17 19.46 7.31 -21.57
C PRO A 17 18.05 6.75 -21.35
N LEU A 18 17.36 6.33 -22.42
CA LEU A 18 16.02 5.75 -22.33
C LEU A 18 16.07 4.29 -21.86
N GLN A 19 17.14 3.55 -22.15
CA GLN A 19 17.35 2.21 -21.57
C GLN A 19 17.49 2.29 -20.04
N ILE A 20 18.19 3.31 -19.53
CA ILE A 20 18.31 3.57 -18.09
C ILE A 20 16.95 3.89 -17.46
N GLU A 21 16.13 4.70 -18.14
CA GLU A 21 14.78 5.00 -17.66
C GLU A 21 13.90 3.74 -17.57
N VAL A 22 13.97 2.86 -18.56
CA VAL A 22 13.29 1.56 -18.52
C VAL A 22 13.79 0.71 -17.35
N LEU A 23 15.11 0.68 -17.11
CA LEU A 23 15.68 -0.05 -15.98
C LEU A 23 15.14 0.46 -14.65
N HIS A 24 15.15 1.78 -14.42
CA HIS A 24 14.58 2.38 -13.21
C HIS A 24 13.10 2.03 -13.03
N PHE A 25 12.32 2.00 -14.11
CA PHE A 25 10.91 1.64 -14.03
C PHE A 25 10.71 0.16 -13.63
N VAL A 26 11.51 -0.75 -14.17
CA VAL A 26 11.47 -2.17 -13.80
C VAL A 26 11.88 -2.37 -12.32
N GLU A 27 12.92 -1.68 -11.87
CA GLU A 27 13.35 -1.68 -10.46
C GLU A 27 12.25 -1.14 -9.53
N PHE A 28 11.60 -0.05 -9.93
CA PHE A 28 10.45 0.49 -9.21
C PHE A 28 9.31 -0.53 -9.10
N LEU A 29 8.96 -1.22 -10.18
CA LEU A 29 7.90 -2.23 -10.16
C LEU A 29 8.25 -3.39 -9.22
N ALA A 30 9.52 -3.82 -9.21
CA ALA A 30 9.99 -4.86 -8.29
C ALA A 30 9.89 -4.40 -6.82
N ALA A 31 10.34 -3.18 -6.52
CA ALA A 31 10.22 -2.61 -5.18
C ALA A 31 8.76 -2.41 -4.75
N LYS A 32 7.89 -1.97 -5.67
CA LYS A 32 6.46 -1.79 -5.42
C LYS A 32 5.78 -3.11 -5.07
N LEU A 33 6.13 -4.21 -5.74
CA LEU A 33 5.57 -5.53 -5.44
C LEU A 33 5.93 -5.97 -4.01
N GLN A 34 7.18 -5.76 -3.59
CA GLN A 34 7.63 -6.06 -2.22
C GLN A 34 6.90 -5.20 -1.19
N ALA A 35 6.76 -3.90 -1.46
CA ALA A 35 6.06 -2.98 -0.58
C ALA A 35 4.56 -3.28 -0.47
N GLN A 36 3.93 -3.74 -1.56
CA GLN A 36 2.52 -4.10 -1.54
C GLN A 36 2.26 -5.34 -0.68
N ALA A 37 3.12 -6.37 -0.77
CA ALA A 37 3.04 -7.54 0.10
C ALA A 37 3.18 -7.15 1.59
N ALA A 38 4.16 -6.31 1.92
CA ALA A 38 4.33 -5.80 3.28
C ALA A 38 3.11 -4.99 3.76
N ARG A 39 2.48 -4.22 2.88
CA ARG A 39 1.29 -3.42 3.20
C ARG A 39 0.04 -4.27 3.41
N GLU A 40 -0.11 -5.35 2.65
CA GLU A 40 -1.20 -6.32 2.85
C GLU A 40 -1.04 -7.02 4.20
N ASP A 41 0.17 -7.43 4.58
CA ASP A 41 0.46 -8.00 5.90
C ASP A 41 0.18 -7.01 7.04
N GLU A 42 0.61 -5.75 6.90
CA GLU A 42 0.35 -4.71 7.90
C GLU A 42 -1.15 -4.42 8.05
N LEU A 43 -1.90 -4.41 6.95
CA LEU A 43 -3.35 -4.22 6.96
C LEU A 43 -4.06 -5.39 7.65
N LEU A 44 -3.65 -6.63 7.39
CA LEU A 44 -4.17 -7.81 8.06
C LEU A 44 -3.84 -7.80 9.55
N TRP A 45 -2.61 -7.42 9.90
CA TRP A 45 -2.17 -7.29 11.29
C TRP A 45 -2.95 -6.22 12.05
N SER A 46 -3.20 -5.07 11.42
CA SER A 46 -4.00 -4.00 12.00
C SER A 46 -5.45 -4.42 12.25
N GLN A 47 -6.08 -5.12 11.29
CA GLN A 47 -7.43 -5.64 11.44
C GLN A 47 -7.53 -6.68 12.56
N PHE A 48 -6.59 -7.62 12.61
CA PHE A 48 -6.53 -8.63 13.66
C PHE A 48 -6.33 -8.00 15.04
N SER A 49 -5.37 -7.07 15.15
CA SER A 49 -5.07 -6.37 16.39
C SER A 49 -6.26 -5.58 16.92
N LEU A 50 -6.97 -4.87 16.04
CA LEU A 50 -8.20 -4.15 16.40
C LEU A 50 -9.29 -5.11 16.87
N ALA A 51 -9.53 -6.21 16.14
CA ALA A 51 -10.51 -7.21 16.51
C ALA A 51 -10.22 -7.85 17.88
N GLN A 52 -8.95 -8.10 18.19
CA GLN A 52 -8.56 -8.59 19.53
C GLN A 52 -8.72 -7.52 20.61
N ALA A 53 -8.44 -6.25 20.32
CA ALA A 53 -8.60 -5.17 21.29
C ALA A 53 -10.08 -4.90 21.64
N LEU A 54 -10.98 -5.04 20.67
CA LEU A 54 -12.43 -4.85 20.87
C LEU A 54 -13.16 -6.07 21.44
N ARG A 55 -12.50 -7.23 21.44
CA ARG A 55 -13.10 -8.49 21.90
C ARG A 55 -13.44 -8.41 23.39
N GLY A 56 -14.71 -8.65 23.74
CA GLY A 56 -15.21 -8.52 25.10
C GLY A 56 -15.71 -7.13 25.46
N MET A 57 -15.59 -6.15 24.56
CA MET A 57 -16.21 -4.82 24.66
C MET A 57 -17.47 -4.71 23.78
N GLU A 58 -17.93 -5.82 23.18
CA GLU A 58 -19.04 -5.81 22.20
C GLU A 58 -20.39 -5.42 22.80
N ASP A 59 -20.60 -5.71 24.10
CA ASP A 59 -21.81 -5.40 24.86
C ASP A 59 -21.61 -4.21 25.83
N GLU A 60 -20.48 -3.51 25.76
CA GLU A 60 -20.28 -2.31 26.56
C GLU A 60 -21.07 -1.14 25.96
N ASP A 61 -22.04 -0.61 26.71
CA ASP A 61 -22.68 0.68 26.42
C ASP A 61 -21.63 1.79 26.57
N GLY A 62 -20.84 1.98 25.52
CA GLY A 62 -19.85 3.02 25.44
C GLY A 62 -20.49 4.40 25.47
N PRO A 63 -19.78 5.43 25.97
CA PRO A 63 -20.29 6.79 25.94
C PRO A 63 -20.57 7.22 24.50
N VAL A 64 -21.79 7.71 24.26
CA VAL A 64 -22.17 8.33 22.99
C VAL A 64 -21.53 9.72 22.96
N TYR A 65 -20.46 9.87 22.20
CA TYR A 65 -19.81 11.15 21.96
C TYR A 65 -20.55 11.92 20.86
N ASP A 66 -20.76 13.22 21.08
CA ASP A 66 -21.39 14.13 20.13
C ASP A 66 -20.49 15.37 19.88
N ASP A 67 -20.85 16.18 18.88
CA ASP A 67 -20.10 17.37 18.44
C ASP A 67 -19.89 18.41 19.57
N VAL A 68 -20.68 18.32 20.63
CA VAL A 68 -20.57 19.15 21.84
C VAL A 68 -19.41 18.74 22.75
N ASP A 69 -18.92 17.50 22.66
CA ASP A 69 -17.84 16.97 23.49
C ASP A 69 -16.44 17.39 23.00
N PHE A 70 -16.33 17.85 21.75
CA PHE A 70 -15.06 18.30 21.21
C PHE A 70 -14.63 19.64 21.81
N LYS A 71 -13.47 19.64 22.48
CA LYS A 71 -12.84 20.84 23.04
C LYS A 71 -12.39 21.85 21.98
N GLN A 72 -12.13 21.39 20.76
CA GLN A 72 -11.72 22.23 19.65
C GLN A 72 -12.64 22.01 18.45
N LYS A 73 -13.01 23.11 17.79
CA LYS A 73 -13.83 23.08 16.58
C LYS A 73 -13.03 23.71 15.44
N TRP A 74 -12.98 23.02 14.31
CA TRP A 74 -12.38 23.56 13.09
C TRP A 74 -13.17 24.80 12.65
N ARG A 75 -12.45 25.83 12.22
CA ARG A 75 -12.98 27.08 11.64
C ARG A 75 -12.64 27.17 10.17
#